data_AF-A0A0F8Z0U2-F1
#
_entry.id   AF-A0A0F8Z0U2-F1
#
_cell.length_a   1.000
_cell.length_b   1.000
_cell.length_c   1.000
_cell.angle_alpha   90.00
_cell.angle_beta   90.00
_cell.angle_gamma   90.00
#
_symmetry.space_group_name_H-M   'P 1'
#
loop_
_entity.id
_entity.type
_entity.pdbx_description
1 polymer ?
#
loop_
_entity_poly.entity_id
_entity_poly.type
_entity_poly.pdbx_seq_one_letter_code
_entity_poly.pdbx_strand_id
1 'polypeptide(L)'
;MQYKETITLAFSGASGAPYGLRLLEVLLAQQFRVYVLISSAARVVLDTESNIKLSGNEDKATEQLSTLFNAAEGQLQVFGKDNWFSPVASGSAAPKKMVVCPCSAGSVSAIAMG
;
A
#
# COMPACT_ATOMS: atom_id res chain seq x y z
N MET A 1 17.74 -3.14 11.62
CA MET A 1 16.70 -4.08 12.11
C MET A 1 16.41 -5.08 11.01
N GLN A 2 16.15 -6.36 11.34
CA GLN A 2 15.77 -7.36 10.33
C GLN A 2 14.26 -7.57 10.39
N TYR A 3 13.54 -7.14 9.35
CA TYR A 3 12.10 -7.36 9.21
C TYR A 3 11.81 -8.84 8.89
N LYS A 4 10.66 -9.37 9.33
CA LYS A 4 10.30 -10.79 9.12
C LYS A 4 10.26 -11.16 7.63
N GLU A 5 9.27 -10.61 6.94
CA GLU A 5 9.03 -10.80 5.51
C GLU A 5 8.49 -9.49 4.94
N THR A 6 8.46 -9.40 3.61
CA THR A 6 7.83 -8.27 2.92
C THR A 6 6.45 -8.66 2.42
N ILE A 7 5.49 -7.75 2.53
CA ILE A 7 4.12 -7.90 2.00
C ILE A 7 3.81 -6.70 1.12
N THR A 8 3.24 -6.95 -0.06
CA THR A 8 2.66 -5.88 -0.88
C THR A 8 1.22 -5.63 -0.43
N LEU A 9 0.89 -4.40 -0.07
CA LEU A 9 -0.46 -3.96 0.26
C LEU A 9 -0.92 -2.90 -0.74
N ALA A 10 -1.96 -3.20 -1.51
CA ALA A 10 -2.54 -2.29 -2.47
C ALA A 10 -3.90 -1.75 -1.99
N PHE A 11 -4.10 -0.45 -2.12
CA PHE A 11 -5.38 0.22 -1.90
C PHE A 11 -6.00 0.58 -3.26
N SER A 12 -7.27 0.20 -3.46
CA SER A 12 -8.05 0.57 -4.64
C SER A 12 -9.32 1.36 -4.27
N GLY A 13 -10.05 1.85 -5.27
CA GLY A 13 -11.16 2.79 -5.09
C GLY A 13 -12.49 2.19 -4.62
N ALA A 14 -12.45 1.11 -3.83
CA ALA A 14 -13.64 0.61 -3.14
C ALA A 14 -13.77 1.26 -1.76
N SER A 15 -15.00 1.32 -1.23
CA SER A 15 -15.25 1.71 0.16
C SER A 15 -14.58 0.72 1.14
N GLY A 16 -14.28 1.18 2.35
CA GLY A 16 -13.65 0.38 3.39
C GLY A 16 -12.18 0.71 3.60
N ALA A 17 -11.79 1.98 3.41
CA ALA A 17 -10.46 2.47 3.73
C ALA A 17 -9.99 2.08 5.16
N PRO A 18 -10.85 2.09 6.21
CA PRO A 18 -10.44 1.67 7.55
C PRO A 18 -9.88 0.25 7.64
N TYR A 19 -10.33 -0.67 6.79
CA TYR A 19 -9.80 -2.04 6.79
C TYR A 19 -8.34 -2.10 6.30
N GLY A 20 -8.03 -1.40 5.21
CA GLY A 20 -6.67 -1.33 4.68
C GLY A 20 -5.72 -0.61 5.63
N LEU A 21 -6.19 0.48 6.26
CA LEU A 21 -5.43 1.23 7.26
C LEU A 21 -5.13 0.39 8.50
N ARG A 22 -6.14 -0.31 9.03
CA ARG A 22 -5.95 -1.19 10.19
C ARG A 22 -5.03 -2.38 9.86
N LEU A 23 -5.14 -2.93 8.66
CA LEU A 23 -4.23 -3.98 8.20
C LEU A 23 -2.80 -3.47 8.16
N LEU A 24 -2.56 -2.29 7.57
CA LEU A 24 -1.23 -1.67 7.51
C LEU A 24 -0.63 -1.50 8.91
N GLU A 25 -1.40 -0.92 9.83
CA GLU A 25 -1.00 -0.73 11.24
C GLU A 25 -0.56 -2.06 11.89
N VAL A 26 -1.37 -3.11 11.75
CA VAL A 26 -1.08 -4.43 12.34
C VAL A 26 0.16 -5.06 11.70
N LEU A 27 0.34 -4.95 10.39
CA LEU A 27 1.53 -5.48 9.70
C LEU A 27 2.81 -4.80 10.20
N LEU A 28 2.78 -3.47 10.34
CA LEU A 28 3.91 -2.70 10.86
C LEU A 28 4.21 -3.05 12.32
N ALA A 29 3.18 -3.11 13.18
CA ALA A 29 3.34 -3.51 14.58
C ALA A 29 3.95 -4.92 14.72
N GLN A 30 3.62 -5.83 13.80
CA GLN A 30 4.14 -7.19 13.75
C GLN A 30 5.54 -7.32 13.09
N GLN A 31 6.22 -6.20 12.81
CA GLN A 31 7.57 -6.13 12.26
C GLN A 31 7.70 -6.71 10.83
N PHE A 32 6.64 -6.60 10.03
CA PHE A 32 6.72 -6.83 8.58
C PHE A 32 7.21 -5.57 7.87
N ARG A 33 7.88 -5.76 6.73
CA ARG A 33 8.11 -4.70 5.76
C ARG A 33 6.92 -4.64 4.80
N VAL A 34 6.41 -3.45 4.51
CA VAL A 34 5.22 -3.27 3.68
C VAL A 34 5.52 -2.38 2.49
N TYR A 35 5.29 -2.92 1.29
CA TYR A 35 5.28 -2.16 0.05
C TYR A 35 3.86 -1.76 -0.29
N VAL A 36 3.63 -0.46 -0.39
CA VAL A 36 2.28 0.11 -0.49
C VAL A 36 2.04 0.62 -1.91
N LEU A 37 0.93 0.21 -2.50
CA LEU A 37 0.43 0.73 -3.77
C LEU A 37 -0.91 1.42 -3.53
N ILE A 38 -1.11 2.59 -4.13
CA ILE A 38 -2.34 3.37 -3.91
C ILE A 38 -2.80 3.90 -5.26
N SER A 39 -4.02 3.57 -5.67
CA SER A 39 -4.61 4.15 -6.89
C SER A 39 -5.03 5.62 -6.67
N SER A 40 -5.30 6.35 -7.75
CA SER A 40 -5.88 7.70 -7.65
C SER A 40 -7.26 7.67 -6.97
N ALA A 41 -8.11 6.71 -7.33
CA ALA A 41 -9.43 6.53 -6.72
C ALA A 41 -9.33 6.18 -5.22
N ALA A 42 -8.36 5.34 -4.82
CA ALA A 42 -8.14 5.01 -3.41
C ALA A 42 -7.78 6.24 -2.56
N ARG A 43 -7.02 7.20 -3.11
CA ARG A 43 -6.72 8.46 -2.39
C ARG A 43 -7.97 9.27 -2.10
N VAL A 44 -8.93 9.31 -3.04
CA VAL A 44 -10.21 9.99 -2.83
C VAL A 44 -11.02 9.30 -1.73
N VAL A 45 -11.05 7.97 -1.72
CA VAL A 45 -11.74 7.20 -0.67
C VAL A 45 -11.07 7.40 0.70
N LEU A 46 -9.74 7.37 0.78
CA LEU A 46 -8.99 7.60 2.02
C LEU A 46 -9.25 8.99 2.62
N ASP A 47 -9.32 10.02 1.76
CA ASP A 47 -9.68 11.37 2.20
C ASP A 47 -11.12 11.41 2.71
N THR A 48 -12.06 10.83 1.95
CA THR A 48 -13.49 10.90 2.24
C THR A 48 -13.90 10.09 3.48
N GLU A 49 -13.35 8.88 3.66
CA GLU A 49 -13.76 7.97 4.72
C GLU A 49 -12.90 8.07 5.99
N SER A 50 -11.70 8.65 5.89
CA SER A 50 -10.73 8.63 7.00
C SER A 50 -9.98 9.95 7.19
N ASN A 51 -10.29 11.00 6.40
CA ASN A 51 -9.61 12.30 6.45
C ASN A 51 -8.08 12.20 6.22
N ILE A 52 -7.62 11.21 5.46
CA ILE A 52 -6.20 11.00 5.16
C ILE A 52 -5.91 11.46 3.73
N LYS A 53 -5.26 12.63 3.60
CA LYS A 53 -4.82 13.19 2.31
C LYS A 53 -3.40 12.76 1.97
N LEU A 54 -3.26 11.74 1.15
CA LEU A 54 -1.96 11.26 0.67
C LEU A 54 -1.52 11.94 -0.62
N SER A 55 -0.23 12.23 -0.72
CA SER A 55 0.39 12.77 -1.92
C SER A 55 0.33 11.77 -3.10
N GLY A 56 0.32 12.32 -4.31
CA GLY A 56 0.57 11.53 -5.53
C GLY A 56 2.04 11.16 -5.70
N ASN A 57 2.96 11.89 -5.07
CA ASN A 57 4.39 11.58 -5.08
C ASN A 57 4.69 10.47 -4.06
N GLU A 58 5.47 9.47 -4.49
CA GLU A 58 5.73 8.25 -3.72
C GLU A 58 6.56 8.49 -2.46
N ASP A 59 7.58 9.36 -2.51
CA ASP A 59 8.42 9.68 -1.35
C ASP A 59 7.62 10.41 -0.28
N LYS A 60 6.85 11.42 -0.68
CA LYS A 60 5.96 12.16 0.23
C LYS A 60 4.89 11.27 0.83
N ALA A 61 4.27 10.38 0.03
CA ALA A 61 3.29 9.43 0.55
C ALA A 61 3.93 8.44 1.54
N THR A 62 5.17 8.03 1.29
CA THR A 62 5.95 7.19 2.20
C THR A 62 6.19 7.90 3.53
N GLU A 63 6.63 9.16 3.50
CA GLU A 63 6.83 9.99 4.69
C GLU A 63 5.52 10.19 5.48
N GLN A 64 4.42 10.52 4.79
CA GLN A 64 3.11 10.73 5.42
C GLN A 64 2.60 9.47 6.13
N LEU A 65 2.68 8.30 5.49
CA LEU A 65 2.25 7.03 6.09
C LEU A 65 3.21 6.58 7.19
N SER A 66 4.51 6.75 7.00
CA SER A 66 5.51 6.41 8.02
C SER A 66 5.32 7.24 9.28
N THR A 67 5.01 8.53 9.14
CA THR A 67 4.69 9.42 10.26
C THR A 67 3.37 9.00 10.94
N LEU A 68 2.33 8.73 10.15
CA LEU A 68 1.01 8.37 10.69
C LEU A 68 1.05 7.07 11.51
N PHE A 69 1.83 6.09 11.07
CA PHE A 69 1.91 4.76 11.70
C PHE A 69 3.18 4.54 12.54
N ASN A 70 4.01 5.57 12.70
CA ASN A 70 5.31 5.48 13.39
C ASN A 70 6.18 4.30 12.86
N ALA A 71 6.25 4.16 11.54
CA ALA A 71 6.97 3.07 10.88
C ALA A 71 8.48 3.26 11.04
N ALA A 72 9.22 2.16 11.26
CA ALA A 72 10.67 2.18 11.32
C ALA A 72 11.29 2.45 9.94
N GLU A 73 12.54 2.90 9.92
CA GLU A 73 13.27 3.21 8.69
C GLU A 73 13.30 2.01 7.72
N GLY A 74 12.83 2.21 6.49
CA GLY A 74 12.74 1.16 5.47
C GLY A 74 11.68 0.09 5.73
N GLN A 75 10.83 0.26 6.74
CA GLN A 75 9.72 -0.66 7.03
C GLN A 75 8.53 -0.46 6.08
N LEU A 76 8.29 0.77 5.65
CA LEU A 76 7.20 1.15 4.75
C LEU A 76 7.78 1.87 3.53
N GLN A 77 7.33 1.51 2.34
CA GLN A 77 7.64 2.23 1.11
C GLN A 77 6.43 2.24 0.18
N VAL A 78 6.04 3.43 -0.26
CA VAL A 78 5.02 3.60 -1.30
C VAL A 78 5.71 3.57 -2.66
N PHE A 79 5.08 2.93 -3.64
CA PHE A 79 5.50 3.01 -5.05
C PHE A 79 4.40 3.66 -5.89
N GLY A 80 4.82 4.50 -6.82
CA GLY A 80 3.97 5.15 -7.81
C GLY A 80 3.38 4.16 -8.80
N LYS A 81 2.25 4.55 -9.40
CA LYS A 81 1.50 3.75 -10.38
C LYS A 81 2.38 3.25 -11.54
N ASP A 82 3.28 4.11 -12.02
CA ASP A 82 4.10 3.86 -13.21
C ASP A 82 5.58 3.61 -12.84
N ASN A 83 5.87 3.30 -11.57
CA ASN A 83 7.22 2.99 -11.12
C ASN A 83 7.59 1.53 -11.43
N TRP A 84 7.99 1.28 -12.66
CA TRP A 84 8.42 -0.05 -13.14
C TRP A 84 9.74 -0.54 -12.53
N PHE A 85 10.51 0.34 -11.87
CA PHE A 85 11.72 -0.02 -11.14
C PHE A 85 11.43 -0.51 -9.73
N SER A 86 10.16 -0.49 -9.30
CA SER A 86 9.75 -1.08 -8.04
C SER A 86 9.99 -2.60 -8.02
N PRO A 87 10.46 -3.18 -6.91
CA PRO A 87 10.60 -4.63 -6.77
C PRO A 87 9.28 -5.39 -7.03
N VAL A 88 8.12 -4.77 -6.82
CA VAL A 88 6.82 -5.43 -7.03
C VAL A 88 6.49 -5.68 -8.50
N ALA A 89 7.18 -5.01 -9.44
CA ALA A 89 6.94 -5.14 -10.87
C ALA A 89 7.69 -6.33 -11.51
N SER A 90 8.59 -6.99 -10.79
CA SER A 90 9.38 -8.12 -11.29
C SER A 90 9.16 -9.37 -10.46
N GLY A 91 8.81 -10.48 -11.11
CA GLY A 91 8.61 -11.77 -10.44
C GLY A 91 9.85 -12.31 -9.70
N SER A 92 11.06 -11.86 -10.06
CA SER A 92 12.30 -12.26 -9.37
C SER A 92 12.54 -11.50 -8.06
N ALA A 93 11.94 -10.32 -7.90
CA ALA A 93 12.16 -9.42 -6.76
C ALA A 93 10.89 -9.19 -5.91
N ALA A 94 9.71 -9.49 -6.45
CA ALA A 94 8.45 -9.20 -5.80
C ALA A 94 8.25 -10.01 -4.51
N PRO A 95 7.63 -9.41 -3.48
CA PRO A 95 7.17 -10.15 -2.32
C PRO A 95 6.23 -11.31 -2.71
N LYS A 96 6.37 -12.47 -2.05
CA LYS A 96 5.51 -13.65 -2.31
C LYS A 96 4.07 -13.50 -1.80
N LYS A 97 3.77 -12.41 -1.10
CA LYS A 97 2.47 -12.14 -0.46
C LYS A 97 1.99 -10.76 -0.89
N MET A 98 0.77 -10.71 -1.43
CA MET A 98 0.10 -9.48 -1.81
C MET A 98 -1.34 -9.47 -1.33
N VAL A 99 -1.81 -8.33 -0.84
CA VAL A 99 -3.20 -8.09 -0.45
C VAL A 99 -3.69 -6.82 -1.15
N VAL A 100 -4.90 -6.85 -1.71
CA VAL A 100 -5.60 -5.65 -2.17
C VAL A 100 -6.74 -5.36 -1.19
N CYS A 101 -6.63 -4.28 -0.41
CA CYS A 101 -7.59 -3.95 0.64
C CYS A 101 -7.76 -2.43 0.80
N PRO A 102 -8.92 -1.85 0.45
CA PRO A 102 -10.07 -2.50 -0.19
C PRO A 102 -9.82 -2.80 -1.69
N CYS A 103 -10.52 -3.80 -2.24
CA CYS A 103 -10.43 -4.19 -3.65
C CYS A 103 -11.72 -3.82 -4.41
N SER A 104 -11.60 -2.91 -5.37
CA SER A 104 -12.70 -2.50 -6.25
C SER A 104 -13.03 -3.57 -7.29
N ALA A 105 -14.29 -3.58 -7.74
CA ALA A 105 -14.74 -4.46 -8.83
C ALA A 105 -13.86 -4.30 -10.08
N GLY A 106 -13.44 -3.06 -10.40
CA GLY A 106 -12.52 -2.80 -11.50
C GLY A 106 -11.14 -3.40 -11.29
N SER A 107 -10.57 -3.30 -10.08
CA SER A 107 -9.26 -3.89 -9.77
C SER A 107 -9.28 -5.41 -9.82
N VAL A 108 -10.29 -6.07 -9.25
CA VAL A 108 -10.39 -7.54 -9.32
C VAL A 108 -10.62 -8.01 -10.75
N SER A 109 -11.43 -7.29 -11.55
CA SER A 109 -11.62 -7.60 -12.96
C SER A 109 -10.32 -7.45 -13.76
N ALA A 110 -9.53 -6.40 -13.53
CA ALA A 110 -8.25 -6.22 -14.18
C ALA A 110 -7.27 -7.36 -13.82
N ILE A 111 -7.16 -7.70 -12.53
CA ILE A 111 -6.32 -8.82 -12.08
C ILE A 111 -6.75 -10.14 -12.73
N ALA A 112 -8.06 -10.38 -12.85
CA ALA A 112 -8.58 -11.62 -13.44
C ALA A 112 -8.31 -11.72 -14.95
N MET A 113 -8.21 -10.59 -15.65
CA MET A 113 -8.02 -10.54 -17.10
C MET A 113 -6.56 -10.34 -17.53
N GLY A 114 -5.66 -10.04 -16.59
CA GLY A 114 -4.27 -9.66 -16.88
C GLY A 114 -4.13 -8.24 -17.42
#